data_AF-A0A7S1B5L2-F1
#
_entry.id   AF-A0A7S1B5L2-F1
#
_cell.length_a   1.000
_cell.length_b   1.000
_cell.length_c   1.000
_cell.angle_alpha   90.00
_cell.angle_beta   90.00
_cell.angle_gamma   90.00
#
_symmetry.space_group_name_H-M   'P 1'
#
loop_
_entity.id
_entity.type
_entity.pdbx_description
1 polymer ?
#
loop_
_entity_poly.entity_id
_entity_poly.type
_entity_poly.pdbx_seq_one_letter_code
_entity_poly.pdbx_strand_id
1 'polypeptide(L)'
;EIAKFPSRRFYGGKLSNGANVLCESYRSSLQRSPQVPYLFLSVNGQERQSASGSFCNMEEASVVVDVVQSLRLDDRADRHLRSPDRLRIITFYQGQVSLLRRLLGSRGLGGVSVATVDSSQGCEADVVVVSCVRSNGRSTGFLTDDRRLNVALTRARH
;
A
#
# COMPACT_ATOMS: atom_id res chain seq x y z
N GLU A 1 9.97 -6.64 -10.85
CA GLU A 1 9.68 -7.89 -10.11
C GLU A 1 8.27 -7.94 -9.52
N ILE A 2 7.72 -6.81 -9.05
CA ILE A 2 6.32 -6.62 -8.61
C ILE A 2 5.32 -7.32 -9.55
N ALA A 3 5.41 -7.10 -10.86
CA ALA A 3 4.48 -7.67 -11.83
C ALA A 3 4.51 -9.21 -11.96
N LYS A 4 5.53 -9.91 -11.43
CA LYS A 4 5.67 -11.37 -11.58
C LYS A 4 4.49 -12.11 -10.92
N PHE A 5 4.12 -11.74 -9.69
CA PHE A 5 3.03 -12.40 -8.98
C PHE A 5 1.67 -12.11 -9.63
N PRO A 6 1.27 -10.85 -9.87
CA PRO A 6 0.00 -10.55 -10.53
C PRO A 6 -0.12 -11.18 -11.92
N SER A 7 0.95 -11.14 -12.73
CA SER A 7 0.97 -11.76 -14.06
C SER A 7 0.61 -13.25 -14.00
N ARG A 8 1.27 -14.01 -13.11
CA ARG A 8 1.01 -15.45 -12.95
C ARG A 8 -0.38 -15.72 -12.37
N ARG A 9 -0.77 -15.00 -11.32
CA ARG A 9 -2.00 -15.29 -10.55
C ARG A 9 -3.29 -14.84 -11.24
N PHE A 10 -3.25 -13.75 -12.00
CA PHE A 10 -4.46 -13.12 -12.56
C PHE A 10 -4.49 -13.10 -14.09
N TYR A 11 -3.33 -13.22 -14.76
CA TYR A 11 -3.23 -13.07 -16.22
C TYR A 11 -2.60 -14.27 -16.93
N GLY A 12 -2.48 -15.42 -16.25
CA GLY A 12 -1.93 -16.65 -16.83
C GLY A 12 -0.46 -16.53 -17.29
N GLY A 13 0.30 -15.60 -16.70
CA GLY A 13 1.70 -15.36 -17.03
C GLY A 13 1.94 -14.58 -18.32
N LYS A 14 0.89 -14.02 -18.95
CA LYS A 14 0.99 -13.39 -20.28
C LYS A 14 1.47 -11.93 -20.26
N LEU A 15 1.58 -11.28 -19.10
CA LEU A 15 2.04 -9.90 -19.04
C LEU A 15 3.57 -9.81 -19.22
N SER A 16 4.01 -8.91 -20.10
CA SER A 16 5.40 -8.55 -20.33
C SER A 16 5.70 -7.13 -19.84
N ASN A 17 6.93 -6.88 -19.42
CA ASN A 17 7.39 -5.54 -19.03
C ASN A 17 7.68 -4.70 -20.28
N GLY A 18 7.27 -3.43 -20.28
CA GLY A 18 7.61 -2.48 -21.35
C GLY A 18 9.06 -2.02 -21.30
N ALA A 19 9.62 -1.58 -22.43
CA ALA A 19 11.01 -1.09 -22.50
C ALA A 19 11.28 0.10 -21.56
N ASN A 20 10.27 0.93 -21.33
CA ASN A 20 10.30 2.08 -20.43
C ASN A 20 10.54 1.73 -18.95
N VAL A 21 10.26 0.50 -18.52
CA VAL A 21 10.52 0.04 -17.14
C VAL A 21 11.78 -0.81 -17.02
N LEU A 22 12.42 -1.12 -18.14
CA LEU A 22 13.64 -1.93 -18.21
C LEU A 22 14.91 -1.06 -18.32
N CYS A 23 14.77 0.24 -18.60
CA CYS A 23 15.89 1.16 -18.70
C CYS A 23 16.47 1.55 -17.34
N GLU A 24 17.75 1.91 -17.32
CA GLU A 24 18.47 2.29 -16.09
C GLU A 24 17.88 3.53 -15.41
N SER A 25 17.36 4.47 -16.21
CA SER A 25 16.71 5.69 -15.70
C SER A 25 15.40 5.42 -14.95
N TYR A 26 14.81 4.23 -15.11
CA TYR A 26 13.64 3.80 -14.33
C TYR A 26 14.04 3.19 -12.98
N ARG A 27 15.32 2.83 -12.77
CA ARG A 27 15.76 2.23 -11.50
C ARG A 27 15.77 3.28 -10.39
N SER A 28 14.99 3.05 -9.35
CA SER A 28 15.03 3.87 -8.14
C SER A 28 16.08 3.35 -7.16
N SER A 29 16.53 4.23 -6.27
CA SER A 29 17.45 3.85 -5.19
C SER A 29 16.86 2.78 -4.24
N LEU A 30 15.53 2.68 -4.16
CA LEU A 30 14.82 1.63 -3.42
C LEU A 30 15.13 0.21 -3.93
N GLN A 31 15.40 0.06 -5.23
CA GLN A 31 15.74 -1.23 -5.84
C GLN A 31 17.15 -1.71 -5.50
N ARG A 32 17.97 -0.88 -4.82
CA ARG A 32 19.32 -1.25 -4.37
C ARG A 32 19.30 -2.00 -3.04
N SER A 33 18.16 -2.07 -2.35
CA SER A 33 18.00 -2.93 -1.17
C SER A 33 17.75 -4.38 -1.63
N PRO A 34 18.51 -5.38 -1.11
CA PRO A 34 18.33 -6.79 -1.46
C PRO A 34 17.00 -7.38 -0.95
N GLN A 35 16.26 -6.64 -0.12
CA GLN A 35 14.97 -7.06 0.40
C GLN A 35 13.89 -6.67 -0.62
N VAL A 36 13.63 -7.62 -1.53
CA VAL A 36 12.38 -7.94 -2.25
C VAL A 36 11.34 -6.80 -2.37
N PRO A 37 10.70 -6.62 -3.54
CA PRO A 37 9.75 -5.53 -3.77
C PRO A 37 8.44 -5.63 -2.96
N TYR A 38 8.34 -6.63 -2.08
CA TYR A 38 7.24 -6.84 -1.15
C TYR A 38 7.79 -7.06 0.25
N LEU A 39 7.24 -6.29 1.21
CA LEU A 39 7.41 -6.51 2.63
C LEU A 39 6.03 -6.78 3.24
N PHE A 40 5.88 -7.95 3.88
CA PHE A 40 4.66 -8.29 4.60
C PHE A 40 4.88 -8.09 6.10
N LEU A 41 4.17 -7.13 6.69
CA LEU A 41 4.22 -6.86 8.12
C LEU A 41 3.02 -7.52 8.80
N SER A 42 3.28 -8.55 9.61
CA SER A 42 2.25 -9.14 10.45
C SER A 42 1.99 -8.23 11.65
N VAL A 43 0.76 -7.75 11.79
CA VAL A 43 0.34 -6.91 12.90
C VAL A 43 -0.70 -7.67 13.72
N ASN A 44 -0.41 -7.86 15.01
CA ASN A 44 -1.39 -8.41 15.94
C ASN A 44 -2.33 -7.29 16.41
N GLY A 45 -3.44 -7.12 15.70
CA GLY A 45 -4.44 -6.09 15.95
C GLY A 45 -5.87 -6.62 15.90
N GLN A 46 -6.81 -5.89 16.47
CA GLN A 46 -8.23 -6.28 16.47
C GLN A 46 -9.08 -5.35 15.60
N GLU A 47 -9.78 -5.93 14.63
CA GLU A 47 -10.76 -5.19 13.84
C GLU A 47 -11.89 -4.66 14.72
N ARG A 48 -12.32 -3.43 14.44
CA ARG A 48 -13.48 -2.78 15.06
C ARG A 48 -14.39 -2.25 13.99
N GLN A 49 -15.69 -2.26 14.27
CA GLN A 49 -16.67 -1.65 13.40
C GLN A 49 -16.80 -0.16 13.74
N SER A 50 -16.71 0.71 12.72
CA SER A 50 -16.93 2.14 12.87
C SER A 50 -18.43 2.47 12.95
N ALA A 51 -18.77 3.69 13.39
CA ALA A 51 -20.15 4.16 13.45
C ALA A 51 -20.90 4.09 12.10
N SER A 52 -20.18 4.15 10.98
CA SER A 52 -20.71 3.98 9.63
C SER A 52 -20.93 2.52 9.20
N GLY A 53 -20.65 1.55 10.06
CA GLY A 53 -20.73 0.12 9.75
C GLY A 53 -19.51 -0.44 9.00
N SER A 54 -18.52 0.39 8.66
CA SER A 54 -17.26 -0.04 8.05
C SER A 54 -16.29 -0.63 9.09
N PHE A 55 -15.14 -1.14 8.66
CA PHE A 55 -14.14 -1.72 9.55
C PHE A 55 -12.87 -0.87 9.62
N CYS A 56 -12.23 -0.88 10.78
CA CYS A 56 -10.90 -0.32 11.01
C CYS A 56 -10.11 -1.18 11.98
N ASN A 57 -8.79 -1.01 11.99
CA ASN A 57 -7.87 -1.71 12.88
C ASN A 57 -6.82 -0.70 13.35
N MET A 58 -6.84 -0.40 14.65
CA MET A 58 -6.05 0.68 15.25
C MET A 58 -4.57 0.32 15.30
N GLU A 59 -4.25 -0.93 15.66
CA GLU A 59 -2.88 -1.41 15.76
C GLU A 59 -2.23 -1.43 14.37
N GLU A 60 -2.95 -1.92 13.36
CA GLU A 60 -2.49 -1.88 11.97
C GLU A 60 -2.32 -0.44 11.46
N ALA A 61 -3.25 0.46 11.78
CA ALA A 61 -3.14 1.86 11.39
C ALA A 61 -1.92 2.54 12.03
N SER A 62 -1.59 2.21 13.27
CA SER A 62 -0.38 2.71 13.94
C SER A 62 0.88 2.26 13.22
N VAL A 63 0.99 0.97 12.89
CA VAL A 63 2.15 0.42 12.16
C VAL A 63 2.27 1.08 10.78
N VAL A 64 1.17 1.26 10.06
CA VAL A 64 1.17 1.97 8.77
C VAL A 64 1.71 3.39 8.92
N VAL A 65 1.27 4.13 9.94
CA VAL A 65 1.75 5.50 10.19
C VAL A 65 3.24 5.51 10.50
N ASP A 66 3.73 4.58 11.32
CA ASP A 66 5.15 4.49 11.67
C ASP A 66 6.00 4.12 10.43
N VAL A 67 5.54 3.19 9.58
CA VAL A 67 6.19 2.88 8.29
C VAL A 67 6.27 4.10 7.39
N VAL A 68 5.17 4.84 7.24
CA VAL A 68 5.16 6.07 6.42
C VAL A 68 6.07 7.13 7.00
N GLN A 69 6.11 7.27 8.33
CA GLN A 69 7.01 8.19 9.00
C GLN A 69 8.47 7.82 8.75
N SER A 70 8.85 6.55 8.90
CA SER A 70 10.20 6.06 8.60
C SER A 70 10.59 6.31 7.16
N LEU A 71 9.70 6.01 6.20
CA LEU A 71 9.96 6.24 4.77
C LEU A 71 10.13 7.72 4.41
N ARG A 72 9.46 8.63 5.13
CA ARG A 72 9.61 10.08 4.90
C ARG A 72 10.84 10.68 5.59
N LEU A 73 11.23 10.15 6.74
CA LEU A 73 12.33 10.67 7.55
C LEU A 73 13.67 10.03 7.22
N ASP A 74 13.70 8.95 6.44
CA ASP A 74 14.95 8.33 6.02
C ASP A 74 15.74 9.30 5.11
N ASP A 75 16.87 9.79 5.63
CA ASP A 75 17.83 10.63 4.92
C ASP A 75 18.65 9.89 3.86
N ARG A 76 18.65 8.55 3.92
CA ARG A 76 19.27 7.67 2.92
C ARG A 76 18.27 7.28 1.83
N ALA A 77 16.98 7.38 2.11
CA ALA A 77 15.93 7.15 1.13
C ALA A 77 15.93 8.27 0.09
N ASP A 78 15.49 7.93 -1.12
CA ASP A 78 15.42 8.87 -2.23
C ASP A 78 14.70 10.16 -1.81
N ARG A 79 15.31 11.33 -2.03
CA ARG A 79 14.67 12.63 -1.75
C ARG A 79 13.29 12.71 -2.44
N HIS A 80 13.12 11.98 -3.54
CA HIS A 80 11.86 11.84 -4.25
C HIS A 80 10.73 11.21 -3.42
N LEU A 81 11.00 10.30 -2.48
CA LEU A 81 9.95 9.67 -1.64
C LEU A 81 9.34 10.61 -0.60
N ARG A 82 9.94 11.78 -0.39
CA ARG A 82 9.39 12.84 0.46
C ARG A 82 8.22 13.56 -0.20
N SER A 83 8.06 13.44 -1.51
CA SER A 83 6.95 14.05 -2.24
C SER A 83 5.64 13.33 -1.93
N PRO A 84 4.54 14.07 -1.65
CA PRO A 84 3.20 13.55 -1.42
C PRO A 84 2.73 12.46 -2.40
N ASP A 85 3.06 12.63 -3.68
CA ASP A 85 2.54 11.78 -4.76
C ASP A 85 3.29 10.45 -4.95
N ARG A 86 4.41 10.28 -4.24
CA ARG A 86 5.30 9.12 -4.40
C ARG A 86 4.99 7.98 -3.44
N LEU A 87 4.28 8.27 -2.34
CA LEU A 87 3.83 7.28 -1.37
C LEU A 87 2.31 7.31 -1.26
N ARG A 88 1.68 6.14 -1.40
CA ARG A 88 0.23 5.99 -1.24
C ARG A 88 -0.12 4.88 -0.28
N ILE A 89 -1.18 5.09 0.50
CA ILE A 89 -1.79 4.06 1.34
C ILE A 89 -3.11 3.63 0.69
N ILE A 90 -3.26 2.33 0.47
CA ILE A 90 -4.49 1.68 -0.01
C ILE A 90 -5.06 0.83 1.10
N THR A 91 -6.37 0.91 1.32
CA THR A 91 -7.07 0.01 2.24
C THR A 91 -8.38 -0.48 1.64
N PHE A 92 -8.93 -1.57 2.17
CA PHE A 92 -10.18 -2.15 1.68
C PHE A 92 -11.42 -1.54 2.35
N TYR A 93 -11.25 -0.71 3.38
CA TYR A 93 -12.34 -0.23 4.22
C TYR A 93 -12.32 1.28 4.43
N GLN A 94 -13.47 1.92 4.24
CA GLN A 94 -13.62 3.37 4.44
C GLN A 94 -13.38 3.79 5.89
N GLY A 95 -13.73 2.93 6.87
CA GLY A 95 -13.43 3.16 8.29
C GLY A 95 -11.92 3.32 8.53
N GLN A 96 -11.11 2.49 7.87
CA GLN A 96 -9.65 2.57 7.93
C GLN A 96 -9.10 3.82 7.24
N VAL A 97 -9.68 4.26 6.11
CA VAL A 97 -9.29 5.53 5.46
C VAL A 97 -9.43 6.70 6.44
N SER A 98 -10.60 6.82 7.09
CA SER A 98 -10.86 7.89 8.05
C SER A 98 -9.89 7.84 9.24
N LEU A 99 -9.61 6.63 9.75
CA LEU A 99 -8.67 6.44 10.85
C LEU A 99 -7.25 6.86 10.46
N LEU A 100 -6.74 6.37 9.33
CA LEU A 100 -5.40 6.67 8.84
C LEU A 100 -5.21 8.16 8.56
N ARG A 101 -6.16 8.82 7.90
CA ARG A 101 -6.08 10.27 7.65
C ARG A 101 -5.96 11.07 8.94
N ARG A 102 -6.72 10.69 9.98
CA ARG A 102 -6.65 11.32 11.30
C ARG A 102 -5.27 11.13 11.95
N LEU A 103 -4.76 9.90 11.98
CA LEU A 103 -3.46 9.59 12.61
C LEU A 103 -2.27 10.19 11.86
N LEU A 104 -2.31 10.20 10.54
CA LEU A 104 -1.31 10.87 9.71
C LEU A 104 -1.34 12.38 9.94
N GLY A 105 -2.54 12.98 9.99
CA GLY A 105 -2.71 14.40 10.28
C GLY A 105 -2.09 14.79 11.62
N SER A 106 -2.32 14.00 12.69
CA SER A 106 -1.75 14.29 14.01
C SER A 106 -0.23 14.11 14.09
N ARG A 107 0.38 13.42 13.12
CA ARG A 107 1.84 13.24 13.00
C ARG A 107 2.48 14.22 11.99
N GLY A 108 1.72 15.17 11.43
CA GLY A 108 2.22 16.09 10.41
C GLY A 108 2.41 15.45 9.03
N LEU A 109 1.82 14.28 8.79
CA LEU A 109 1.92 13.47 7.57
C LEU A 109 0.68 13.58 6.68
N GLY A 110 -0.16 14.59 6.89
CA GLY A 110 -1.48 14.75 6.22
C GLY A 110 -1.43 14.87 4.70
N GLY A 111 -0.26 15.14 4.11
CA GLY A 111 -0.07 15.16 2.65
C GLY A 111 -0.02 13.77 2.00
N VAL A 112 0.01 12.68 2.77
CA VAL A 112 0.05 11.31 2.21
C VAL A 112 -1.32 10.92 1.66
N SER A 113 -1.34 10.42 0.43
CA SER A 113 -2.56 9.93 -0.22
C SER A 113 -3.07 8.65 0.48
N VAL A 114 -4.31 8.69 0.99
CA VAL A 114 -5.01 7.53 1.56
C VAL A 114 -6.33 7.32 0.84
N ALA A 115 -6.53 6.15 0.26
CA ALA A 115 -7.72 5.82 -0.53
C ALA A 115 -8.16 4.37 -0.30
N THR A 116 -9.41 4.08 -0.66
CA THR A 116 -9.86 2.68 -0.76
C THR A 116 -9.34 2.05 -2.04
N VAL A 117 -9.29 0.72 -2.10
CA VAL A 117 -8.93 0.00 -3.34
C VAL A 117 -9.81 0.40 -4.53
N ASP A 118 -11.11 0.57 -4.31
CA ASP A 118 -12.08 0.93 -5.36
C ASP A 118 -11.84 2.36 -5.90
N SER A 119 -11.41 3.28 -5.03
CA SER A 119 -11.07 4.66 -5.41
C SER A 119 -9.63 4.82 -5.91
N SER A 120 -8.84 3.75 -5.92
CA SER A 120 -7.43 3.76 -6.35
C SER A 120 -7.24 3.27 -7.79
N GLN A 121 -8.32 2.99 -8.52
CA GLN A 121 -8.23 2.52 -9.91
C GLN A 121 -7.62 3.60 -10.81
N GLY A 122 -6.52 3.27 -11.49
CA GLY A 122 -5.83 4.20 -12.41
C GLY A 122 -4.78 5.12 -11.75
N CYS A 123 -4.64 5.11 -10.43
CA CYS A 123 -3.62 5.90 -9.73
C CYS A 123 -2.39 5.05 -9.39
N GLU A 124 -1.19 5.51 -9.75
CA GLU A 124 0.08 4.83 -9.41
C GLU A 124 0.89 5.66 -8.41
N ALA A 125 1.72 5.00 -7.62
CA ALA A 125 2.70 5.61 -6.74
C ALA A 125 4.02 4.84 -6.81
N ASP A 126 5.11 5.46 -6.39
CA ASP A 126 6.42 4.79 -6.34
C ASP A 126 6.40 3.69 -5.28
N VAL A 127 5.88 3.99 -4.09
CA VAL A 127 5.68 3.05 -2.98
C VAL A 127 4.20 3.01 -2.59
N VAL A 128 3.68 1.80 -2.37
CA VAL A 128 2.31 1.57 -1.90
C VAL A 128 2.33 0.77 -0.61
N VAL A 129 1.66 1.29 0.42
CA VAL A 129 1.36 0.56 1.66
C VAL A 129 -0.07 0.06 1.58
N VAL A 130 -0.28 -1.24 1.72
CA VAL A 130 -1.62 -1.85 1.70
C VAL A 130 -2.03 -2.22 3.13
N SER A 131 -3.19 -1.74 3.58
CA SER A 131 -3.79 -2.07 4.87
C SER A 131 -5.02 -2.98 4.68
N CYS A 132 -4.91 -4.20 5.20
CA CYS A 132 -5.86 -5.31 5.09
C CYS A 132 -7.02 -5.21 6.10
N VAL A 133 -6.79 -4.65 7.29
CA VAL A 133 -7.75 -4.39 8.38
C VAL A 133 -8.27 -5.64 9.10
N ARG A 134 -8.72 -6.65 8.36
CA ARG A 134 -9.44 -7.79 8.90
C ARG A 134 -8.54 -8.71 9.71
N SER A 135 -8.96 -9.07 10.92
CA SER A 135 -8.18 -9.90 11.84
C SER A 135 -9.01 -10.95 12.59
N ASN A 136 -10.28 -11.15 12.23
CA ASN A 136 -11.18 -12.04 12.96
C ASN A 136 -11.04 -13.56 12.65
N GLY A 137 -10.09 -13.95 11.78
CA GLY A 137 -9.80 -15.35 11.38
C GLY A 137 -10.95 -16.09 10.69
N ARG A 138 -12.13 -15.46 10.55
CA ARG A 138 -13.37 -16.06 10.05
C ARG A 138 -13.72 -15.58 8.65
N SER A 139 -13.49 -14.31 8.35
CA SER A 139 -13.63 -13.80 6.99
C SER A 139 -12.63 -12.70 6.69
N THR A 140 -11.97 -12.82 5.54
CA THR A 140 -11.07 -11.79 5.03
C THR A 140 -11.84 -10.68 4.29
N GLY A 141 -13.16 -10.81 4.15
CA GLY A 141 -14.05 -9.80 3.57
C GLY A 141 -13.64 -9.42 2.15
N PHE A 142 -13.42 -8.13 1.89
CA PHE A 142 -13.06 -7.62 0.55
C PHE A 142 -11.73 -8.14 0.01
N LEU A 143 -10.92 -8.81 0.84
CA LEU A 143 -9.70 -9.49 0.41
C LEU A 143 -9.96 -10.78 -0.37
N THR A 144 -11.18 -11.34 -0.35
CA THR A 144 -11.55 -12.51 -1.18
C THR A 144 -11.77 -12.14 -2.65
N ASP A 145 -11.88 -10.85 -2.97
CA ASP A 145 -12.03 -10.38 -4.34
C ASP A 145 -10.66 -10.28 -5.01
N ASP A 146 -10.34 -11.30 -5.81
CA ASP A 146 -9.11 -11.38 -6.61
C ASP A 146 -8.88 -10.13 -7.47
N ARG A 147 -9.94 -9.45 -7.94
CA ARG A 147 -9.82 -8.23 -8.75
C ARG A 147 -9.33 -7.06 -7.89
N ARG A 148 -9.88 -6.89 -6.69
CA ARG A 148 -9.46 -5.85 -5.76
C ARG A 148 -8.03 -6.09 -5.28
N LEU A 149 -7.67 -7.32 -4.98
CA LEU A 149 -6.29 -7.67 -4.61
C LEU A 149 -5.33 -7.36 -5.75
N ASN A 150 -5.67 -7.72 -6.99
CA ASN A 150 -4.86 -7.39 -8.16
C ASN A 150 -4.68 -5.87 -8.34
N VAL A 151 -5.74 -5.08 -8.17
CA VAL A 151 -5.65 -3.61 -8.21
C VAL A 151 -4.65 -3.11 -7.18
N ALA A 152 -4.82 -3.49 -5.90
CA ALA A 152 -3.95 -3.05 -4.81
C ALA A 152 -2.47 -3.40 -5.06
N LEU A 153 -2.19 -4.62 -5.56
CA LEU A 153 -0.82 -5.11 -5.80
C LEU A 153 -0.15 -4.51 -7.04
N THR A 154 -0.89 -3.86 -7.93
CA THR A 154 -0.37 -3.33 -9.21
C THR A 154 -0.29 -1.80 -9.23
N ARG A 155 -0.43 -1.13 -8.08
CA ARG A 155 -0.32 0.34 -7.99
C ARG A 155 1.10 0.85 -7.71
N ALA A 156 2.02 -0.02 -7.29
CA ALA A 156 3.41 0.34 -6.97
C ALA A 156 4.31 0.25 -8.21
N ARG A 157 5.24 1.21 -8.34
CA ARG A 157 6.26 1.23 -9.42
C ARG A 157 7.57 0.58 -8.99
N HIS A 158 7.97 0.72 -7.72
CA HIS A 158 9.26 0.28 -7.21
C HIS A 158 9.14 -0.71 -6.05
#